data_AF-E9I559-F1
#
_entry.id   AF-E9I559-F1
#
_cell.length_a   1.000
_cell.length_b   1.000
_cell.length_c   1.000
_cell.angle_alpha   90.00
_cell.angle_beta   90.00
_cell.angle_gamma   90.00
#
_symmetry.space_group_name_H-M   'P 1'
#
loop_
_entity.id
_entity.type
_entity.pdbx_description
1 polymer ?
#
loop_
_entity_poly.entity_id
_entity_poly.type
_entity_poly.pdbx_seq_one_letter_code
_entity_poly.pdbx_strand_id
1 'polypeptide(L)'
;MTQHIFLVDEDHAIKIETFDGRPITDTVLDGIITREKSIDDASGNGREATRKLTFVILDAIRCSGNDLTGLNILERIAFVREEIMIPRTYARGKEKEAFFLDIIKYEDAYQTENYFSDEFINSYKYPFRSLVFHPQQKGYNIRSIYKAFQWRENDVQEISFRLQIPKGIRE
;
A
#
# COMPACT_ATOMS: atom_id res chain seq x y z
N MET A 1 3.68 -7.73 32.60
CA MET A 1 4.67 -8.00 31.53
C MET A 1 3.91 -8.77 30.46
N THR A 2 3.26 -8.04 29.55
CA THR A 2 2.32 -8.63 28.59
C THR A 2 3.09 -8.80 27.28
N GLN A 3 3.47 -10.04 26.97
CA GLN A 3 4.02 -10.43 25.68
C GLN A 3 2.92 -10.29 24.63
N HIS A 4 3.18 -9.52 23.56
CA HIS A 4 2.35 -9.53 22.37
C HIS A 4 2.77 -10.73 21.51
N ILE A 5 1.85 -11.69 21.35
CA ILE A 5 2.01 -12.89 20.52
C ILE A 5 1.62 -12.50 19.10
N PHE A 6 2.56 -12.64 18.16
CA PHE A 6 2.28 -12.60 16.74
C PHE A 6 1.93 -14.03 16.29
N LEU A 7 0.66 -14.27 15.95
CA LEU A 7 0.29 -15.45 15.17
C LEU A 7 0.30 -15.02 13.71
N VAL A 8 1.41 -15.31 13.04
CA VAL A 8 1.44 -15.38 11.58
C VAL A 8 0.74 -16.69 11.24
N ASP A 9 -0.50 -16.60 10.79
CA ASP A 9 -1.22 -17.70 10.14
C ASP A 9 -0.40 -18.18 8.92
N GLU A 10 -0.48 -19.47 8.59
CA GLU A 10 0.07 -20.06 7.36
C GLU A 10 -0.41 -19.30 6.08
N ASP A 11 -1.50 -18.53 6.17
CA ASP A 11 -2.07 -17.68 5.11
C ASP A 11 -1.54 -16.23 5.06
N HIS A 12 -0.48 -15.87 5.79
CA HIS A 12 0.15 -14.54 5.75
C HIS A 12 -0.76 -13.36 6.16
N ALA A 13 -1.81 -13.60 6.95
CA ALA A 13 -2.71 -12.54 7.42
C ALA A 13 -2.09 -11.73 8.57
N ILE A 14 -2.13 -10.39 8.47
CA ILE A 14 -1.70 -9.49 9.54
C ILE A 14 -2.92 -9.05 10.35
N LYS A 15 -2.95 -9.42 11.63
CA LYS A 15 -4.00 -8.99 12.57
C LYS A 15 -3.62 -7.66 13.21
N ILE A 16 -4.41 -6.62 12.98
CA ILE A 16 -4.25 -5.29 13.58
C ILE A 16 -5.19 -5.20 14.80
N GLU A 17 -4.64 -5.00 15.98
CA GLU A 17 -5.40 -4.56 17.16
C GLU A 17 -5.24 -3.04 17.27
N THR A 18 -6.30 -2.28 17.04
CA THR A 18 -6.28 -0.82 17.19
C THR A 18 -6.31 -0.43 18.67
N PHE A 19 -5.50 0.57 19.02
CA PHE A 19 -5.29 1.01 20.40
C PHE A 19 -6.48 1.77 21.02
N ASP A 20 -7.51 2.09 20.23
CA ASP A 20 -8.78 2.61 20.74
C ASP A 20 -9.60 1.54 21.50
N GLY A 21 -9.10 0.31 21.57
CA GLY A 21 -9.70 -0.81 22.29
C GLY A 21 -10.90 -1.41 21.57
N ARG A 22 -11.27 -0.89 20.40
CA ARG A 22 -12.29 -1.47 19.53
C ARG A 22 -11.58 -2.34 18.51
N PRO A 23 -11.73 -3.67 18.55
CA PRO A 23 -11.11 -4.49 17.53
C PRO A 23 -11.71 -4.10 16.16
N ILE A 24 -10.85 -3.82 15.17
CA ILE A 24 -11.28 -3.79 13.77
C ILE A 24 -11.79 -5.20 13.47
N THR A 25 -13.10 -5.36 13.51
CA THR A 25 -13.79 -6.63 13.30
C THR A 25 -14.55 -6.56 12.00
N ASP A 26 -14.64 -7.70 11.33
CA ASP A 26 -15.42 -7.85 10.10
C ASP A 26 -15.06 -6.81 9.02
N THR A 27 -13.74 -6.61 8.84
CA THR A 27 -13.14 -5.67 7.89
C THR A 27 -12.15 -6.40 7.00
N VAL A 28 -12.22 -6.13 5.70
CA VAL A 28 -11.30 -6.67 4.69
C VAL A 28 -10.82 -5.51 3.82
N LEU A 29 -9.54 -5.17 3.97
CA LEU A 29 -8.87 -4.10 3.25
C LEU A 29 -7.97 -4.67 2.16
N ASP A 30 -7.92 -3.97 1.03
CA ASP A 30 -6.97 -4.22 -0.05
C ASP A 30 -5.88 -3.16 0.02
N GLY A 31 -4.62 -3.56 -0.05
CA GLY A 31 -3.52 -2.64 0.18
C GLY A 31 -2.15 -3.20 -0.14
N ILE A 32 -1.14 -2.35 0.02
CA ILE A 32 0.26 -2.70 -0.21
C ILE A 32 1.11 -2.30 0.98
N ILE A 33 2.06 -3.17 1.35
CA ILE A 33 3.11 -2.83 2.31
C ILE A 33 4.28 -2.21 1.57
N THR A 34 4.64 -0.99 1.95
CA THR A 34 5.76 -0.23 1.35
C THR A 34 6.54 0.52 2.42
N ARG A 35 7.67 1.13 2.02
CA ARG A 35 8.47 2.00 2.88
C ARG A 35 8.48 3.41 2.33
N GLU A 36 8.42 4.41 3.21
CA GLU A 36 8.61 5.81 2.84
C GLU A 36 10.00 6.03 2.21
N LYS A 37 10.10 6.98 1.27
CA LYS A 37 11.38 7.42 0.69
C LYS A 37 12.29 7.98 1.79
N SER A 38 13.61 7.82 1.62
CA SER A 38 14.59 8.54 2.43
C SER A 38 14.51 10.02 2.12
N ILE A 39 14.52 10.89 3.13
CA ILE A 39 14.58 12.35 2.95
C ILE A 39 16.02 12.82 2.68
N ASP A 40 17.02 11.95 2.85
CA ASP A 40 18.43 12.27 2.67
C ASP A 40 18.97 11.80 1.30
N ASP A 41 18.91 12.68 0.31
CA ASP A 41 19.91 12.77 -0.78
C ASP A 41 20.62 14.15 -0.78
N ALA A 42 20.42 14.98 0.26
CA ALA A 42 21.03 16.31 0.36
C ALA A 42 21.69 16.67 1.70
N SER A 43 21.64 15.82 2.73
CA SER A 43 22.31 16.10 4.01
C SER A 43 23.20 14.93 4.45
N GLY A 44 24.51 15.12 4.28
CA GLY A 44 25.56 14.14 4.55
C GLY A 44 25.80 13.91 6.03
N ASN A 45 24.80 13.43 6.76
CA ASN A 45 24.96 12.88 8.11
C ASN A 45 24.27 11.52 8.16
N GLY A 46 25.05 10.44 8.10
CA GLY A 46 24.63 9.04 8.05
C GLY A 46 23.88 8.53 9.29
N ARG A 47 22.77 9.18 9.65
CA ARG A 47 21.71 8.56 10.43
C ARG A 47 20.71 8.01 9.44
N GLU A 48 20.71 6.69 9.30
CA GLU A 48 19.71 5.95 8.56
C GLU A 48 18.33 6.31 9.14
N ALA A 49 17.66 7.31 8.56
CA ALA A 49 16.30 7.65 8.93
C ALA A 49 15.48 6.38 8.69
N THR A 50 15.02 5.76 9.78
CA THR A 50 14.35 4.46 9.74
C THR A 50 13.11 4.60 8.88
N ARG A 51 13.19 4.14 7.62
CA ARG A 51 12.11 4.24 6.64
C ARG A 51 10.89 3.53 7.21
N LYS A 52 9.85 4.31 7.52
CA LYS A 52 8.62 3.81 8.12
C LYS A 52 8.01 2.76 7.21
N LEU A 53 7.82 1.55 7.75
CA LEU A 53 7.05 0.50 7.10
C LEU A 53 5.58 0.90 7.19
N THR A 54 4.88 0.93 6.08
CA THR A 54 3.51 1.43 6.00
C THR A 54 2.64 0.48 5.17
N PHE A 55 1.48 0.11 5.70
CA PHE A 55 0.40 -0.50 4.92
C PHE A 55 -0.46 0.62 4.35
N VAL A 56 -0.44 0.77 3.02
CA VAL A 56 -1.22 1.76 2.29
C VAL A 56 -2.49 1.07 1.80
N ILE A 57 -3.64 1.49 2.32
CA ILE A 57 -4.94 0.99 1.91
C ILE A 57 -5.25 1.55 0.52
N LEU A 58 -5.45 0.64 -0.43
CA LEU A 58 -5.78 0.94 -1.82
C LEU A 58 -7.28 0.83 -2.07
N ASP A 59 -7.97 -0.11 -1.42
CA ASP A 59 -9.42 -0.33 -1.56
C ASP A 59 -9.97 -1.08 -0.33
N ALA A 60 -11.27 -1.32 -0.27
CA ALA A 60 -11.89 -2.14 0.77
C ALA A 60 -13.09 -2.93 0.24
N ILE A 61 -13.23 -4.16 0.74
CA ILE A 61 -14.33 -5.08 0.43
C ILE A 61 -15.40 -4.98 1.51
N ARG A 62 -14.96 -4.88 2.77
CA ARG A 62 -15.83 -4.87 3.94
C ARG A 62 -15.22 -3.98 5.02
N CYS A 63 -16.04 -3.24 5.76
CA CYS A 63 -15.56 -2.39 6.85
C CYS A 63 -16.61 -2.28 7.96
N SER A 64 -16.22 -2.57 9.20
CA SER A 64 -17.13 -2.53 10.37
C SER A 64 -18.40 -3.38 10.14
N GLY A 65 -18.25 -4.52 9.45
CA GLY A 65 -19.33 -5.43 9.06
C GLY A 65 -20.25 -4.98 7.94
N ASN A 66 -19.99 -3.82 7.32
CA ASN A 66 -20.69 -3.37 6.13
C ASN A 66 -20.01 -3.92 4.86
N ASP A 67 -20.79 -4.54 3.99
CA ASP A 67 -20.34 -4.92 2.64
C ASP A 67 -20.24 -3.66 1.78
N LEU A 68 -19.04 -3.39 1.27
CA LEU A 68 -18.75 -2.22 0.47
C LEU A 68 -18.70 -2.54 -1.03
N THR A 69 -18.83 -3.80 -1.43
CA THR A 69 -18.60 -4.23 -2.83
C THR A 69 -19.54 -3.59 -3.84
N GLY A 70 -20.75 -3.22 -3.43
CA GLY A 70 -21.72 -2.51 -4.27
C GLY A 70 -21.43 -1.01 -4.47
N LEU A 71 -20.60 -0.41 -3.62
CA LEU A 71 -20.26 1.00 -3.66
C LEU A 71 -19.19 1.28 -4.71
N ASN A 72 -19.13 2.51 -5.19
CA ASN A 72 -18.06 2.96 -6.08
C ASN A 72 -16.74 3.20 -5.32
N ILE A 73 -15.61 3.25 -6.01
CA ILE A 73 -14.29 3.25 -5.35
C ILE A 73 -14.07 4.45 -4.42
N LEU A 74 -14.60 5.62 -4.77
CA LEU A 74 -14.48 6.82 -3.93
C LEU A 74 -15.32 6.67 -2.66
N GLU A 75 -16.51 6.08 -2.76
CA GLU A 75 -17.38 5.79 -1.62
C GLU A 75 -16.74 4.76 -0.68
N ARG A 76 -16.14 3.68 -1.20
CA ARG A 76 -15.44 2.67 -0.39
C ARG A 76 -14.31 3.28 0.41
N ILE A 77 -13.50 4.12 -0.23
CA ILE A 77 -12.37 4.81 0.42
C ILE A 77 -12.83 5.87 1.41
N ALA A 78 -13.89 6.61 1.11
CA ALA A 78 -14.50 7.53 2.05
C ALA A 78 -14.98 6.79 3.30
N PHE A 79 -15.63 5.63 3.14
CA PHE A 79 -16.09 4.80 4.25
C PHE A 79 -14.92 4.35 5.15
N VAL A 80 -13.83 3.84 4.56
CA VAL A 80 -12.61 3.48 5.30
C VAL A 80 -12.01 4.69 6.02
N ARG A 81 -12.03 5.86 5.39
CA ARG A 81 -11.50 7.08 6.01
C ARG A 81 -12.28 7.46 7.26
N GLU A 82 -13.61 7.43 7.20
CA GLU A 82 -14.50 7.75 8.32
C GLU A 82 -14.43 6.70 9.45
N GLU A 83 -14.42 5.41 9.09
CA GLU A 83 -14.49 4.33 10.09
C GLU A 83 -13.13 3.94 10.69
N ILE A 84 -12.04 4.11 9.95
CA ILE A 84 -10.71 3.63 10.36
C ILE A 84 -9.75 4.80 10.52
N MET A 85 -9.57 5.63 9.49
CA MET A 85 -8.48 6.62 9.48
C MET A 85 -8.71 7.78 10.45
N ILE A 86 -9.92 8.35 10.48
CA ILE A 86 -10.27 9.49 11.34
C ILE A 86 -10.25 9.09 12.83
N PRO A 87 -10.92 8.01 13.29
CA PRO A 87 -10.86 7.58 14.69
C PRO A 87 -9.43 7.32 15.14
N ARG A 88 -8.63 6.74 14.23
CA ARG A 88 -7.22 6.51 14.47
C ARG A 88 -6.43 7.80 14.64
N THR A 89 -6.80 8.95 14.08
CA THR A 89 -6.04 10.21 14.29
C THR A 89 -5.92 10.59 15.79
N TYR A 90 -6.93 10.23 16.59
CA TYR A 90 -6.99 10.52 18.04
C TYR A 90 -6.56 9.34 18.93
N ALA A 91 -6.27 8.17 18.36
CA ALA A 91 -5.81 7.01 19.12
C ALA A 91 -4.40 7.23 19.71
N ARG A 92 -4.20 6.86 20.97
CA ARG A 92 -2.87 6.82 21.62
C ARG A 92 -2.10 5.59 21.12
N GLY A 93 -0.79 5.49 21.38
CA GLY A 93 -0.07 4.21 21.19
C GLY A 93 0.33 3.83 19.75
N LYS A 94 0.08 4.68 18.75
CA LYS A 94 0.40 4.39 17.33
C LYS A 94 1.89 4.12 17.10
N GLU A 95 2.74 4.67 17.95
CA GLU A 95 4.18 4.48 17.93
C GLU A 95 4.61 3.03 18.22
N LYS A 96 3.69 2.18 18.72
CA LYS A 96 3.95 0.77 19.04
C LYS A 96 3.48 -0.19 17.96
N GLU A 97 2.91 0.32 16.87
CA GLU A 97 2.41 -0.53 15.79
C GLU A 97 3.53 -1.08 14.91
N ALA A 98 3.34 -2.29 14.39
CA ALA A 98 4.33 -2.96 13.54
C ALA A 98 4.59 -2.23 12.21
N PHE A 99 3.59 -1.49 11.73
CA PHE A 99 3.67 -0.59 10.59
C PHE A 99 2.70 0.56 10.77
N PHE A 100 2.96 1.65 10.05
CA PHE A 100 2.04 2.77 9.94
C PHE A 100 0.89 2.42 9.01
N LEU A 101 -0.27 3.03 9.24
CA LEU A 101 -1.41 2.92 8.34
C LEU A 101 -1.56 4.20 7.54
N ASP A 102 -1.75 4.07 6.24
CA ASP A 102 -2.05 5.17 5.34
C ASP A 102 -3.15 4.77 4.35
N ILE A 103 -3.76 5.74 3.68
CA ILE A 103 -4.80 5.51 2.70
C ILE A 103 -4.48 6.25 1.40
N ILE A 104 -4.71 5.59 0.27
CA ILE A 104 -4.44 6.19 -1.03
C ILE A 104 -5.34 7.40 -1.27
N LYS A 105 -4.80 8.38 -2.00
CA LYS A 105 -5.58 9.45 -2.60
C LYS A 105 -5.85 9.09 -4.05
N TYR A 106 -7.12 8.90 -4.38
CA TYR A 106 -7.57 8.78 -5.75
C TYR A 106 -7.60 10.16 -6.38
N GLU A 107 -7.03 10.25 -7.57
CA GLU A 107 -6.99 11.48 -8.35
C GLU A 107 -7.56 11.23 -9.75
N ASP A 108 -7.96 12.29 -10.43
CA ASP A 108 -8.58 12.19 -11.75
C ASP A 108 -7.56 11.86 -12.83
N ALA A 109 -7.91 10.91 -13.71
CA ALA A 109 -7.02 10.40 -14.74
C ALA A 109 -6.54 11.48 -15.74
N TYR A 110 -7.28 12.58 -15.93
CA TYR A 110 -6.85 13.65 -16.85
C TYR A 110 -5.61 14.41 -16.33
N GLN A 111 -5.28 14.28 -15.05
CA GLN A 111 -4.08 14.87 -14.44
C GLN A 111 -2.84 13.97 -14.53
N THR A 112 -2.93 12.84 -15.25
CA THR A 112 -1.88 11.82 -15.32
C THR A 112 -0.50 12.39 -15.67
N GLU A 113 -0.43 13.35 -16.59
CA GLU A 113 0.84 14.01 -16.98
C GLU A 113 1.56 14.67 -15.79
N ASN A 114 0.80 15.25 -14.85
CA ASN A 114 1.37 15.89 -13.66
C ASN A 114 2.05 14.88 -12.73
N TYR A 115 1.59 13.63 -12.70
CA TYR A 115 2.16 12.57 -11.87
C TYR A 115 3.49 12.01 -12.41
N PHE A 116 3.88 12.41 -13.62
CA PHE A 116 5.19 12.13 -14.19
C PHE A 116 6.20 13.25 -13.99
N SER A 117 5.78 14.40 -13.46
CA SER A 117 6.72 15.49 -13.18
C SER A 117 7.73 15.05 -12.12
N ASP A 118 9.00 15.44 -12.31
CA ASP A 118 10.06 15.23 -11.31
C ASP A 118 9.66 15.83 -9.96
N GLU A 119 8.93 16.95 -9.98
CA GLU A 119 8.37 17.58 -8.78
C GLU A 119 7.44 16.64 -8.02
N PHE A 120 6.47 16.02 -8.70
CA PHE A 120 5.56 15.06 -8.06
C PHE A 120 6.31 13.81 -7.61
N ILE A 121 7.14 13.22 -8.48
CA ILE A 121 7.87 11.99 -8.16
C ILE A 121 8.74 12.23 -6.93
N ASN A 122 9.49 13.33 -6.86
CA ASN A 122 10.38 13.60 -5.74
C ASN A 122 9.65 14.01 -4.45
N SER A 123 8.52 14.70 -4.56
CA SER A 123 7.73 15.10 -3.38
C SER A 123 6.86 13.96 -2.81
N TYR A 124 6.51 12.97 -3.63
CA TYR A 124 5.64 11.89 -3.19
C TYR A 124 6.35 10.96 -2.19
N LYS A 125 5.70 10.71 -1.06
CA LYS A 125 6.24 10.00 0.11
C LYS A 125 6.67 8.54 -0.15
N TYR A 126 6.15 7.89 -1.18
CA TYR A 126 6.49 6.51 -1.54
C TYR A 126 7.22 6.42 -2.88
N PRO A 127 8.05 5.40 -3.11
CA PRO A 127 8.63 5.13 -4.42
C PRO A 127 7.54 5.03 -5.50
N PHE A 128 7.68 5.82 -6.57
CA PHE A 128 6.82 5.71 -7.74
C PHE A 128 7.16 4.40 -8.46
N ARG A 129 6.14 3.58 -8.75
CA ARG A 129 6.32 2.27 -9.39
C ARG A 129 5.44 2.10 -10.63
N SER A 130 4.19 2.54 -10.54
CA SER A 130 3.18 2.33 -11.56
C SER A 130 2.00 3.25 -11.33
N LEU A 131 1.26 3.55 -12.40
CA LEU A 131 -0.09 4.08 -12.29
C LEU A 131 -1.10 2.95 -12.38
N VAL A 132 -2.15 3.00 -11.57
CA VAL A 132 -3.25 2.03 -11.63
C VAL A 132 -4.54 2.80 -11.88
N PHE A 133 -5.20 2.50 -12.99
CA PHE A 133 -6.45 3.13 -13.40
C PHE A 133 -7.62 2.25 -12.98
N HIS A 134 -8.54 2.81 -12.21
CA HIS A 134 -9.76 2.14 -11.79
C HIS A 134 -11.00 2.81 -12.39
N PRO A 135 -12.01 2.05 -12.83
CA PRO A 135 -13.27 2.62 -13.27
C PRO A 135 -14.03 3.23 -12.09
N GLN A 136 -14.28 4.54 -12.13
CA GLN A 136 -14.87 5.29 -11.02
C GLN A 136 -16.24 4.75 -10.59
N GLN A 137 -17.15 4.45 -11.52
CA GLN A 137 -18.55 4.12 -11.24
C GLN A 137 -18.83 2.61 -11.04
N LYS A 138 -17.82 1.80 -10.70
CA LYS A 138 -18.01 0.35 -10.58
C LYS A 138 -17.76 -0.14 -9.16
N GLY A 139 -18.58 -1.13 -8.79
CA GLY A 139 -18.40 -1.93 -7.58
C GLY A 139 -17.06 -2.67 -7.56
N TYR A 140 -16.67 -3.14 -6.39
CA TYR A 140 -15.48 -3.95 -6.20
C TYR A 140 -15.65 -5.28 -6.93
N ASN A 141 -14.59 -5.79 -7.53
CA ASN A 141 -14.61 -7.07 -8.22
C ASN A 141 -13.50 -7.97 -7.67
N ILE A 142 -13.91 -9.10 -7.11
CA ILE A 142 -13.05 -10.11 -6.47
C ILE A 142 -12.26 -10.92 -7.52
N ARG A 143 -12.58 -10.79 -8.81
CA ARG A 143 -11.91 -11.47 -9.93
C ARG A 143 -11.12 -10.49 -10.78
N SER A 144 -10.29 -11.02 -11.70
CA SER A 144 -9.54 -10.25 -12.69
C SER A 144 -10.38 -9.13 -13.30
N ILE A 145 -9.97 -7.89 -13.04
CA ILE A 145 -10.66 -6.71 -13.54
C ILE A 145 -10.05 -6.35 -14.89
N TYR A 146 -10.66 -6.84 -15.99
CA TYR A 146 -10.24 -6.46 -17.35
C TYR A 146 -10.37 -4.96 -17.66
N LYS A 147 -10.90 -4.17 -16.72
CA LYS A 147 -11.13 -2.73 -16.82
C LYS A 147 -10.24 -1.91 -15.87
N ALA A 148 -9.48 -2.56 -14.99
CA ALA A 148 -8.40 -1.91 -14.27
C ALA A 148 -7.12 -2.12 -15.07
N PHE A 149 -6.36 -1.06 -15.26
CA PHE A 149 -5.13 -1.11 -16.04
C PHE A 149 -3.98 -0.59 -15.19
N GLN A 150 -2.91 -1.37 -15.10
CA GLN A 150 -1.66 -0.93 -14.49
C GLN A 150 -0.69 -0.56 -15.59
N TRP A 151 -0.23 0.69 -15.56
CA TRP A 151 0.79 1.20 -16.45
C TRP A 151 2.11 1.37 -15.70
N ARG A 152 3.22 0.99 -16.35
CA ARG A 152 4.58 1.21 -15.86
C ARG A 152 5.42 1.83 -16.96
N GLU A 153 6.18 2.86 -16.59
CA GLU A 153 7.16 3.43 -17.51
C GLU A 153 8.29 2.42 -17.69
N ASN A 154 8.68 2.15 -18.94
CA ASN A 154 9.70 1.15 -19.26
C ASN A 154 9.41 -0.18 -18.57
N ASP A 155 8.27 -0.82 -18.87
CA ASP A 155 7.97 -2.17 -18.37
C ASP A 155 9.02 -3.16 -18.91
N VAL A 156 10.17 -3.19 -18.23
CA VAL A 156 11.28 -4.09 -18.51
C VAL A 156 10.78 -5.45 -18.07
N GLN A 157 10.29 -6.22 -19.03
CA GLN A 157 10.03 -7.63 -18.81
C GLN A 157 11.38 -8.31 -18.56
N GLU A 158 11.75 -8.44 -17.29
CA GLU A 158 12.96 -9.13 -16.89
C GLU A 158 12.78 -10.63 -17.13
N ILE A 159 13.42 -11.15 -18.16
CA ILE A 159 13.49 -12.58 -18.43
C ILE A 159 14.73 -13.12 -17.72
N SER A 160 14.52 -14.00 -16.74
CA SER A 160 15.60 -14.69 -16.04
C SER A 160 16.08 -15.89 -16.85
N PHE A 161 17.37 -15.93 -17.18
CA PHE A 161 18.01 -17.08 -17.79
C PHE A 161 18.95 -17.77 -16.80
N ARG A 162 19.02 -19.11 -16.86
CA ARG A 162 20.06 -19.85 -16.15
C ARG A 162 21.38 -19.72 -16.90
N LEU A 163 22.33 -18.98 -16.35
CA LEU A 163 23.70 -18.93 -16.90
C LEU A 163 24.38 -20.30 -16.73
N GLN A 164 24.75 -20.93 -17.84
CA GLN A 164 25.53 -22.18 -17.84
C GLN A 164 26.94 -21.90 -18.35
N ILE A 165 27.92 -21.84 -17.43
CA ILE A 165 29.33 -21.68 -17.79
C ILE A 165 29.90 -23.07 -18.12
N PRO A 166 30.34 -23.34 -19.37
CA PRO A 166 30.94 -24.62 -19.74
C PRO A 166 32.26 -24.82 -19.00
N LYS A 167 32.52 -26.04 -18.52
CA LYS A 167 33.83 -26.38 -17.96
C LYS A 167 34.86 -26.53 -19.09
N GLY A 168 35.77 -25.57 -19.20
CA GLY A 168 37.09 -25.74 -19.80
C GLY A 168 37.26 -25.19 -21.22
N ILE A 169 37.90 -24.02 -21.33
CA ILE A 169 38.94 -23.84 -22.34
C ILE A 169 40.24 -24.01 -21.54
N ARG A 170 40.91 -25.15 -21.72
CA ARG A 170 42.30 -25.26 -21.33
C ARG A 170 43.09 -24.42 -22.35
N GLU A 171 43.85 -23.45 -21.86
CA GLU A 171 44.89 -22.77 -22.66
C GLU A 171 45.89 -23.78 -23.22
#